data_AF-A0A183D8M1-F1
#
_entry.id   AF-A0A183D8M1-F1
#
_cell.length_a   1.000
_cell.length_b   1.000
_cell.length_c   1.000
_cell.angle_alpha   90.00
_cell.angle_beta   90.00
_cell.angle_gamma   90.00
#
_symmetry.space_group_name_H-M   'P 1'
#
loop_
_entity.id
_entity.type
_entity.pdbx_description
1 polymer ?
#
loop_
_entity_poly.entity_id
_entity_poly.type
_entity_poly.pdbx_seq_one_letter_code
_entity_poly.pdbx_strand_id
1 'polypeptide(L)'
;MKQLVHDNINQFIGICIDKRTEFYVIWNHCFRGTLADLMFLSGADGTHNKLKTENQDGPAFDKNFKSAFVRDIIRGLEFLHSSSVAYHGSLTPSQCLIDSRWILKLSGFGISKLLYKWKIRGSIGSKNGMPLIANSGINRK
;
A
#
# COMPACT_ATOMS: atom_id res chain seq x y z
N MET A 1 7.79 12.49 4.96
CA MET A 1 7.27 11.59 3.90
C MET A 1 8.01 11.81 2.58
N LYS A 2 8.02 13.01 1.97
CA LYS A 2 8.69 13.25 0.68
C LYS A 2 10.21 12.93 0.65
N GLN A 3 10.90 13.07 1.79
CA GLN A 3 12.33 12.79 1.94
C GLN A 3 12.64 11.31 2.23
N LEU A 4 11.63 10.45 2.33
CA LEU A 4 11.85 9.03 2.61
C LEU A 4 12.22 8.32 1.32
N VAL A 5 13.47 7.84 1.25
CA VAL A 5 14.01 7.14 0.10
C VAL A 5 14.57 5.80 0.57
N HIS A 6 13.97 4.73 0.08
CA HIS A 6 14.38 3.35 0.36
C HIS A 6 13.77 2.42 -0.69
N ASP A 7 14.45 1.32 -1.03
CA ASP A 7 14.02 0.43 -2.11
C ASP A 7 12.65 -0.20 -1.86
N ASN A 8 12.31 -0.50 -0.61
CA ASN A 8 11.02 -1.08 -0.22
C ASN A 8 9.98 -0.05 0.27
N ILE A 9 10.19 1.23 -0.03
CA ILE A 9 9.25 2.30 0.28
C ILE A 9 8.74 2.90 -1.02
N ASN A 10 7.42 2.99 -1.17
CA ASN A 10 6.86 3.71 -2.30
C ASN A 10 7.02 5.21 -2.07
N GLN A 11 7.53 5.91 -3.09
CA GLN A 11 7.82 7.33 -2.96
C GLN A 11 6.52 8.13 -2.91
N PHE A 12 6.37 8.92 -1.85
CA PHE A 12 5.29 9.88 -1.73
C PHE A 12 5.56 11.10 -2.62
N ILE A 13 4.64 11.40 -3.53
CA ILE A 13 4.75 12.54 -4.45
C ILE A 13 4.18 13.79 -3.80
N GLY A 14 2.93 13.71 -3.29
CA GLY A 14 2.23 14.88 -2.77
C GLY A 14 0.78 14.59 -2.40
N ILE A 15 0.08 15.65 -1.99
CA ILE A 15 -1.36 15.64 -1.78
C ILE A 15 -1.97 16.67 -2.71
N CYS A 16 -3.05 16.29 -3.39
CA CYS A 16 -3.90 17.18 -4.16
C CYS A 16 -5.23 17.36 -3.43
N ILE A 17 -5.86 18.52 -3.54
CA ILE A 17 -7.17 18.81 -2.95
C ILE A 17 -8.06 19.30 -4.10
N ASP A 18 -9.15 18.59 -4.37
CA ASP A 18 -10.13 18.99 -5.39
C ASP A 18 -11.42 19.49 -4.74
N LYS A 19 -12.00 20.53 -5.35
CA LYS A 19 -13.36 21.07 -5.13
C LYS A 19 -13.94 20.90 -3.71
N ARG A 20 -13.16 21.31 -2.70
CA ARG A 20 -13.51 21.53 -1.27
C ARG A 20 -13.73 20.31 -0.37
N THR A 21 -14.04 19.11 -0.87
CA THR A 21 -14.38 17.97 0.03
C THR A 21 -13.47 16.76 -0.10
N GLU A 22 -12.63 16.71 -1.12
CA GLU A 22 -11.80 15.54 -1.39
C GLU A 22 -10.33 15.91 -1.42
N PHE A 23 -9.50 15.01 -0.90
CA PHE A 23 -8.07 15.09 -1.07
C PHE A 23 -7.55 13.74 -1.57
N TYR A 24 -6.53 13.82 -2.41
CA TYR A 24 -5.89 12.69 -3.06
C TYR A 24 -4.48 12.59 -2.53
N VAL A 25 -4.10 11.40 -2.06
CA VAL A 25 -2.73 11.09 -1.66
C VAL A 25 -2.04 10.44 -2.84
N ILE A 26 -1.02 11.09 -3.39
CA ILE A 26 -0.36 10.68 -4.62
C ILE A 26 0.96 10.00 -4.27
N TRP A 27 1.14 8.79 -4.81
CA TRP A 27 2.33 7.97 -4.69
C TRP A 27 2.86 7.59 -6.08
N ASN A 28 4.10 7.14 -6.17
CA ASN A 28 4.62 6.58 -7.42
C ASN A 28 3.80 5.37 -7.86
N HIS A 29 3.57 5.27 -9.18
CA HIS A 29 2.87 4.15 -9.79
C HIS A 29 3.76 2.91 -9.84
N CYS A 30 3.20 1.76 -9.45
CA CYS A 30 3.85 0.46 -9.47
C CYS A 30 3.13 -0.45 -10.48
N PHE A 31 3.79 -0.76 -11.60
CA PHE A 31 3.17 -1.36 -12.79
C PHE A 31 2.60 -2.77 -12.60
N ARG A 32 2.96 -3.49 -11.54
CA ARG A 32 2.47 -4.86 -11.30
C ARG A 32 1.30 -4.91 -10.32
N GLY A 33 0.78 -3.75 -9.91
CA GLY A 33 -0.34 -3.66 -8.98
C GLY A 33 0.05 -3.98 -7.55
N THR A 34 -0.92 -4.45 -6.78
CA THR A 34 -0.77 -4.76 -5.36
C THR A 34 -0.48 -6.25 -5.12
N LEU A 35 0.04 -6.56 -3.94
CA LEU A 35 0.15 -7.95 -3.48
C LEU A 35 -1.23 -8.60 -3.34
N ALA A 36 -2.28 -7.83 -3.00
CA ALA A 36 -3.66 -8.34 -2.98
C ALA A 36 -4.09 -8.84 -4.37
N ASP A 37 -3.85 -8.06 -5.42
CA ASP A 37 -4.17 -8.44 -6.80
C ASP A 37 -3.45 -9.74 -7.18
N LEU A 38 -2.16 -9.82 -6.83
CA LEU A 38 -1.35 -11.01 -7.07
C LEU A 38 -1.81 -12.24 -6.27
N MET A 39 -2.35 -12.06 -5.07
CA MET A 39 -2.79 -13.17 -4.20
C MET A 39 -4.20 -13.67 -4.53
N PHE A 40 -5.11 -12.77 -4.91
CA PHE A 40 -6.54 -13.09 -4.99
C PHE A 40 -7.09 -13.11 -6.43
N LEU A 41 -6.54 -12.31 -7.36
CA LEU A 41 -7.01 -12.26 -8.75
C LEU A 41 -6.30 -13.25 -9.67
N SER A 42 -5.11 -13.72 -9.27
CA SER A 42 -4.32 -14.73 -9.99
C SER A 42 -4.98 -16.12 -10.06
N GLY A 43 -6.12 -16.33 -9.41
CA GLY A 43 -6.92 -17.55 -9.48
C GLY A 43 -8.20 -17.47 -10.33
N ALA A 44 -8.57 -16.30 -10.88
CA ALA A 44 -9.89 -16.08 -11.48
C ALA A 44 -9.90 -15.88 -13.00
N ASP A 45 -8.81 -15.37 -13.60
CA ASP A 45 -8.68 -15.27 -15.06
C ASP A 45 -7.58 -16.22 -15.52
N GLY A 46 -7.96 -17.23 -16.31
CA GLY A 46 -7.08 -18.24 -16.89
C GLY A 46 -6.08 -17.70 -17.92
N THR A 47 -5.84 -16.39 -17.96
CA THR A 47 -5.10 -15.73 -19.04
C THR A 47 -3.99 -14.83 -18.47
N HIS A 48 -2.76 -15.32 -18.61
CA HIS A 48 -1.46 -14.63 -18.46
C HIS A 48 -0.92 -14.32 -17.05
N ASN A 49 -0.42 -15.35 -16.37
CA ASN A 49 1.01 -15.32 -16.08
C ASN A 49 1.67 -16.56 -16.70
N LYS A 50 2.56 -16.29 -17.65
CA LYS A 50 3.29 -17.26 -18.45
C LYS A 50 4.44 -17.83 -17.59
N LEU A 51 4.07 -18.61 -16.59
CA LEU A 51 4.93 -19.50 -15.80
C LEU A 51 4.20 -20.84 -15.68
N LYS A 52 3.72 -21.36 -16.81
CA LYS A 52 3.43 -22.78 -16.95
C LYS A 52 4.76 -23.45 -17.34
N THR A 53 5.53 -23.89 -16.35
CA THR A 53 6.55 -24.92 -16.61
C THR A 53 5.82 -26.25 -16.70
N GLU A 54 6.03 -26.90 -17.82
CA GLU A 54 5.52 -28.20 -18.19
C GLU A 54 6.14 -29.23 -17.25
N ASN A 55 5.42 -29.56 -16.17
CA ASN A 55 5.42 -30.85 -15.47
C ASN A 55 4.48 -30.70 -14.27
N GLN A 56 3.58 -31.66 -14.14
CA GLN A 56 2.51 -31.81 -13.15
C GLN A 56 2.81 -31.20 -11.77
N ASP A 57 2.34 -29.98 -11.55
CA ASP A 57 1.94 -29.33 -10.28
C ASP A 57 1.67 -27.85 -10.63
N GLY A 58 0.42 -27.40 -10.50
CA GLY A 58 -0.01 -26.07 -10.97
C GLY A 58 0.80 -24.91 -10.35
N PRO A 59 0.78 -23.69 -10.93
CA PRO A 59 1.62 -22.57 -10.51
C PRO A 59 1.12 -22.01 -9.17
N ALA A 60 1.45 -22.71 -8.09
CA ALA A 60 1.41 -22.16 -6.75
C ALA A 60 2.33 -20.95 -6.76
N PHE A 61 1.81 -19.81 -6.30
CA PHE A 61 2.60 -18.65 -5.89
C PHE A 61 3.91 -19.11 -5.24
N ASP A 62 5.01 -19.07 -6.01
CA ASP A 62 6.23 -19.83 -5.72
C ASP A 62 6.71 -19.45 -4.32
N LYS A 63 7.13 -20.44 -3.54
CA LYS A 63 7.67 -20.24 -2.19
C LYS A 63 8.80 -19.20 -2.19
N ASN A 64 9.53 -19.11 -3.29
CA ASN A 64 10.58 -18.11 -3.50
C ASN A 64 10.02 -16.68 -3.60
N PHE A 65 8.92 -16.46 -4.31
CA PHE A 65 8.24 -15.15 -4.36
C PHE A 65 7.69 -14.74 -2.99
N LYS A 66 7.08 -15.68 -2.26
CA LYS A 66 6.61 -15.45 -0.88
C LYS A 66 7.74 -14.94 0.01
N SER A 67 8.87 -15.64 0.01
CA SER A 67 10.02 -15.28 0.84
C SER A 67 10.62 -13.93 0.45
N ALA A 68 10.73 -13.66 -0.86
CA ALA A 68 11.23 -12.38 -1.35
C ALA A 68 10.36 -11.20 -0.91
N PHE A 69 9.04 -11.31 -1.04
CA PHE A 69 8.11 -10.26 -0.62
C PHE A 69 8.04 -10.06 0.89
N VAL A 70 8.10 -11.14 1.67
CA VAL A 70 8.20 -11.02 3.15
C VAL A 70 9.46 -10.25 3.53
N ARG A 71 10.61 -10.55 2.91
CA ARG A 71 11.86 -9.82 3.14
C ARG A 71 11.74 -8.34 2.77
N ASP A 72 11.11 -8.04 1.64
CA ASP A 72 10.88 -6.66 1.19
C ASP A 72 9.98 -5.88 2.17
N ILE A 73 8.91 -6.52 2.67
CA ILE A 73 8.03 -5.94 3.69
C ILE A 73 8.82 -5.63 4.97
N ILE A 74 9.61 -6.59 5.46
CA ILE A 74 10.41 -6.42 6.70
C ILE A 74 11.37 -5.24 6.55
N ARG A 75 12.13 -5.17 5.44
CA ARG A 75 13.05 -4.05 5.19
C ARG A 75 12.35 -2.71 5.10
N GLY A 76 11.18 -2.65 4.46
CA GLY A 76 10.36 -1.44 4.42
C GLY A 76 9.90 -1.02 5.83
N LEU A 77 9.47 -1.97 6.66
CA LEU A 77 9.03 -1.69 8.03
C LEU A 77 10.19 -1.23 8.92
N GLU A 78 11.36 -1.88 8.86
CA GLU A 78 12.57 -1.48 9.58
C GLU A 78 12.94 -0.02 9.26
N PHE A 79 12.96 0.32 7.97
CA PHE A 79 13.22 1.69 7.54
C PHE A 79 12.15 2.65 8.09
N LEU A 80 10.85 2.34 7.97
CA LEU A 80 9.79 3.21 8.51
C LEU A 80 9.92 3.41 10.02
N HIS A 81 10.22 2.36 10.77
CA HIS A 81 10.36 2.38 12.22
C HIS A 81 11.53 3.24 12.68
N SER A 82 12.63 3.26 11.93
CA SER A 82 13.77 4.17 12.17
C SER A 82 13.51 5.63 11.74
N SER A 83 12.45 5.88 10.97
CA SER A 83 12.15 7.20 10.41
C SER A 83 11.19 8.02 11.29
N SER A 84 10.99 9.29 10.94
CA SER A 84 10.00 10.17 11.60
C SER A 84 8.54 9.72 11.46
N VAL A 85 8.26 8.76 10.56
CA VAL A 85 6.95 8.12 10.43
C VAL A 85 6.71 7.13 11.57
N ALA A 86 7.76 6.44 12.04
CA ALA A 86 7.81 5.50 13.16
C ALA A 86 6.96 4.22 13.04
N TYR A 87 5.85 4.23 12.30
CA TYR A 87 5.00 3.06 12.08
C TYR A 87 4.19 3.17 10.79
N HIS A 88 3.82 2.04 10.20
CA HIS A 88 2.98 2.03 9.00
C HIS A 88 1.52 2.39 9.30
N GLY A 89 0.92 1.77 10.33
CA GLY A 89 -0.42 2.08 10.83
C GLY A 89 -1.61 1.51 10.05
N SER A 90 -1.38 0.89 8.88
CA SER A 90 -2.42 0.24 8.06
C SER A 90 -1.78 -0.70 7.03
N LEU A 91 -0.93 -1.61 7.50
CA LEU A 91 -0.25 -2.56 6.61
C LEU A 91 -1.25 -3.63 6.16
N THR A 92 -1.53 -3.68 4.86
CA THR A 92 -2.40 -4.69 4.24
C THR A 92 -1.80 -5.10 2.88
N PRO A 93 -2.18 -6.24 2.29
CA PRO A 93 -1.69 -6.63 0.97
C PRO A 93 -2.00 -5.60 -0.13
N SER A 94 -3.09 -4.83 -0.01
CA SER A 94 -3.43 -3.73 -0.92
C SER A 94 -2.53 -2.51 -0.78
N GLN A 95 -1.79 -2.38 0.33
CA GLN A 95 -0.77 -1.34 0.56
C GLN A 95 0.65 -1.81 0.25
N CYS A 96 0.81 -3.03 -0.26
CA CYS A 96 2.07 -3.58 -0.72
C CYS A 96 2.07 -3.55 -2.25
N LEU A 97 2.75 -2.57 -2.84
CA LEU A 97 2.81 -2.37 -4.29
C LEU A 97 4.03 -3.08 -4.89
N ILE A 98 3.92 -3.56 -6.12
CA ILE A 98 5.00 -4.29 -6.79
C ILE A 98 5.45 -3.50 -8.02
N ASP A 99 6.72 -3.11 -8.04
CA ASP A 99 7.29 -2.35 -9.15
C ASP A 99 7.61 -3.23 -10.38
N SER A 100 8.08 -2.61 -11.46
CA SER A 100 8.41 -3.33 -12.70
C SER A 100 9.52 -4.37 -12.53
N ARG A 101 10.39 -4.22 -11.51
CA ARG A 101 11.52 -5.10 -11.19
C ARG A 101 11.17 -6.17 -10.13
N TRP A 102 9.88 -6.36 -9.83
CA TRP A 102 9.41 -7.31 -8.82
C TRP A 102 9.87 -7.00 -7.40
N ILE A 103 10.17 -5.73 -7.11
CA ILE A 103 10.45 -5.27 -5.75
C ILE A 103 9.15 -4.79 -5.10
N LEU A 104 8.86 -5.29 -3.90
CA LEU A 104 7.70 -4.84 -3.13
C LEU A 104 8.02 -3.55 -2.37
N LYS A 105 7.11 -2.58 -2.47
CA LYS A 105 7.18 -1.24 -1.89
C LYS A 105 5.96 -0.98 -1.03
N LEU A 106 6.19 -0.56 0.22
CA LEU A 106 5.10 -0.18 1.13
C LEU A 106 4.53 1.19 0.75
N SER A 107 3.20 1.33 0.76
CA SER A 107 2.46 2.59 0.55
C SER A 107 1.47 2.87 1.68
N GLY A 108 0.78 4.02 1.64
CA GLY A 108 -0.31 4.32 2.58
C GLY A 108 0.11 4.58 4.03
N PHE A 109 1.41 4.57 4.33
CA PHE A 109 1.94 4.93 5.64
C PHE A 109 1.85 6.45 5.89
N GLY A 110 1.86 6.84 7.17
CA GLY A 110 1.91 8.26 7.59
C GLY A 110 0.60 9.05 7.41
N ILE A 111 -0.39 8.51 6.69
CA ILE A 111 -1.67 9.18 6.42
C ILE A 111 -2.49 9.34 7.69
N SER A 112 -2.59 8.31 8.54
CA SER A 112 -3.34 8.40 9.81
C SER A 112 -2.81 9.52 10.72
N LYS A 113 -1.48 9.64 10.84
CA LYS A 113 -0.83 10.70 11.63
C LYS A 113 -1.07 12.09 11.02
N LEU A 114 -1.06 12.18 9.69
CA LEU A 114 -1.36 13.42 8.98
C LEU A 114 -2.81 13.88 9.21
N LEU A 115 -3.78 12.96 9.04
CA LEU A 115 -5.20 13.26 9.23
C LEU A 115 -5.50 13.65 10.68
N TYR A 116 -4.91 12.95 11.65
CA TYR A 116 -5.01 13.32 13.05
C TYR A 116 -4.51 14.76 13.29
N LYS A 117 -3.33 15.10 12.75
CA LYS A 117 -2.75 16.44 12.87
C LYS A 117 -3.63 17.52 12.23
N TRP A 118 -4.24 17.25 11.08
CA TRP A 118 -5.16 18.18 10.44
C TRP A 118 -6.46 18.36 11.23
N LYS A 119 -6.97 17.28 11.83
CA LYS A 119 -8.17 17.33 12.69
C LYS A 119 -7.94 18.21 13.92
N ILE A 120 -6.85 17.99 14.67
CA ILE A 120 -6.56 18.79 15.88
C ILE A 120 -6.25 20.26 15.57
N ARG A 121 -5.80 20.57 14.35
CA ARG A 121 -5.54 21.93 13.87
C ARG A 121 -6.78 22.61 13.29
N GLY A 122 -7.92 21.94 13.26
CA GLY A 122 -9.15 22.44 12.61
C GLY A 122 -9.03 22.59 11.09
N SER A 123 -8.01 21.99 10.47
CA SER A 123 -7.81 22.04 9.00
C SER A 123 -8.74 21.07 8.27
N ILE A 124 -9.19 20.01 8.96
CA ILE A 124 -10.28 19.14 8.51
C ILE A 124 -11.24 18.92 9.67
N GLY A 125 -12.53 18.87 9.37
CA GLY A 125 -13.59 18.60 10.32
C GLY A 125 -14.65 17.74 9.65
N SER A 126 -15.35 16.92 10.42
CA SER A 126 -16.51 16.24 9.89
C SER A 126 -17.73 17.15 9.96
N LYS A 127 -18.60 17.08 8.95
CA LYS A 127 -19.98 17.56 9.12
C LYS A 127 -20.58 16.81 10.32
N ASN A 128 -21.16 17.55 11.26
CA ASN A 128 -21.94 17.03 12.38
C ASN A 128 -21.20 16.10 13.37
N GLY A 129 -19.88 16.25 13.54
CA GLY A 129 -19.13 15.49 14.56
C GLY A 129 -18.92 13.99 14.25
N MET A 130 -19.31 13.53 13.05
CA MET A 130 -19.04 12.17 12.60
C MET A 130 -17.51 11.92 12.46
N PRO A 131 -17.03 10.67 12.52
CA PRO A 131 -15.63 10.38 12.26
C PRO A 131 -15.29 10.61 10.77
N LEU A 132 -14.13 11.22 10.49
CA LEU A 132 -13.61 11.45 9.12
C LEU A 132 -13.53 10.15 8.30
N ILE A 133 -13.32 9.02 8.98
CA ILE A 133 -13.43 7.68 8.43
C ILE A 133 -14.56 7.00 9.20
N ALA A 134 -15.71 6.80 8.56
CA ALA A 134 -16.79 6.05 9.16
C ALA A 134 -16.39 4.58 9.29
N ASN A 135 -16.76 3.93 10.40
CA ASN A 135 -16.51 2.49 10.60
C ASN A 135 -17.11 1.62 9.48
N SER A 136 -18.20 2.09 8.85
CA SER A 136 -18.80 1.46 7.67
C SER A 136 -17.89 1.46 6.44
N GLY A 137 -16.95 2.42 6.33
CA GLY A 137 -15.95 2.48 5.27
C GLY A 137 -14.71 1.61 5.53
N ILE A 138 -14.52 1.13 6.77
CA ILE A 138 -13.41 0.24 7.14
C ILE A 138 -13.74 -1.22 6.84
N ASN A 139 -15.04 -1.58 6.80
CA ASN A 139 -15.53 -2.95 6.66
C ASN A 139 -16.09 -3.31 5.28
N ARG A 140 -15.96 -2.46 4.25
CA ARG A 140 -16.28 -2.88 2.88
C ARG A 140 -15.11 -3.68 2.32
N LYS A 141 -15.12 -4.97 2.60
CA LYS A 141 -14.42 -6.00 1.84
C LYS A 141 -15.11 -6.23 0.51
#